data_AF-A0A8X6I4Q5-F1
#
_entry.id   AF-A0A8X6I4Q5-F1
#
_cell.length_a   1.000
_cell.length_b   1.000
_cell.length_c   1.000
_cell.angle_alpha   90.00
_cell.angle_beta   90.00
_cell.angle_gamma   90.00
#
_symmetry.space_group_name_H-M   'P 1'
#
loop_
_entity.id
_entity.type
_entity.pdbx_description
1 polymer ?
#
loop_
_entity_poly.entity_id
_entity_poly.type
_entity_poly.pdbx_seq_one_letter_code
_entity_poly.pdbx_strand_id
1 'polypeptide(L)'
;MEKKHHFVCHRSGVYISKGKGLRHLKTQGSNKIDGYCPAEIKVFVSETGACSIKFCKTHLGHRNDFGHLSLTDFERQHIAIKIASKIPFDEILEIRDSVTDSKLERIHLLTKKDLYNIENCFK
;
A
#
# COMPACT_ATOMS: atom_id res chain seq x y z
N MET A 1 14.65 29.53 5.86
CA MET A 1 14.39 28.43 6.81
C MET A 1 14.41 27.12 6.02
N GLU A 2 15.36 26.24 6.34
CA GLU A 2 15.52 24.94 5.65
C GLU A 2 14.29 24.04 5.92
N LYS A 3 13.66 23.51 4.85
CA LYS A 3 12.50 22.63 5.01
C LYS A 3 12.99 21.19 5.20
N LYS A 4 12.43 20.50 6.19
CA LYS A 4 12.76 19.11 6.50
C LYS A 4 11.53 18.22 6.33
N HIS A 5 11.66 17.15 5.57
CA HIS A 5 10.64 16.10 5.46
C HIS A 5 11.20 14.78 6.02
N HIS A 6 10.35 14.04 6.72
CA HIS A 6 10.70 12.74 7.29
C HIS A 6 9.63 11.73 6.90
N PHE A 7 10.05 10.70 6.18
CA PHE A 7 9.21 9.59 5.76
C PHE A 7 9.69 8.35 6.50
N VAL A 8 8.77 7.61 7.09
CA VAL A 8 9.05 6.37 7.81
C VAL A 8 8.31 5.21 7.13
N CYS A 9 8.81 3.99 7.30
CA CYS A 9 8.11 2.81 6.82
C CYS A 9 6.67 2.76 7.36
N HIS A 10 5.69 2.56 6.48
CA HIS A 10 4.27 2.46 6.85
C HIS A 10 3.96 1.27 7.78
N ARG A 11 4.83 0.24 7.78
CA ARG A 11 4.75 -0.93 8.67
C ARG A 11 5.22 -0.63 10.10
N SER A 12 6.07 0.39 10.29
CA SER A 12 6.64 0.75 11.59
C SER A 12 5.58 1.27 12.56
N GLY A 13 5.73 0.93 13.85
CA GLY A 13 4.87 1.33 14.94
C GLY A 13 3.95 0.22 15.44
N VAL A 14 3.03 0.59 16.33
CA VAL A 14 2.08 -0.32 16.98
C VAL A 14 0.67 -0.07 16.46
N TYR A 15 -0.08 -1.15 16.26
CA TYR A 15 -1.49 -1.11 15.92
C TYR A 15 -2.32 -0.57 17.08
N ILE A 16 -3.13 0.44 16.79
CA ILE A 16 -4.08 1.00 17.76
C ILE A 16 -5.48 0.78 17.19
N SER A 17 -6.27 -0.06 17.87
CA SER A 17 -7.65 -0.31 17.49
C SER A 17 -8.51 0.95 17.70
N LYS A 18 -9.14 1.45 16.63
CA LYS A 18 -10.05 2.60 16.69
C LYS A 18 -11.54 2.21 16.75
N GLY A 19 -11.85 0.92 16.69
CA GLY A 19 -13.22 0.41 16.66
C GLY A 19 -13.71 -0.07 18.03
N LYS A 20 -15.01 -0.36 18.14
CA LYS A 20 -15.64 -0.92 19.36
C LYS A 20 -15.30 -2.41 19.62
N GLY A 21 -14.35 -3.00 18.89
CA GLY A 21 -14.01 -4.44 19.00
C GLY A 21 -15.06 -5.42 18.46
N LEU A 22 -16.14 -4.94 17.84
CA LEU A 22 -17.24 -5.78 17.34
C LEU A 22 -16.89 -6.65 16.12
N ARG A 23 -15.77 -6.36 15.45
CA ARG A 23 -15.29 -7.13 14.29
C ARG A 23 -13.86 -7.56 14.55
N HIS A 24 -13.57 -8.82 14.22
CA HIS A 24 -12.20 -9.32 14.18
C HIS A 24 -11.37 -8.55 13.15
N LEU A 25 -10.06 -8.55 13.37
CA LEU A 25 -9.10 -8.01 12.41
C LEU A 25 -9.17 -8.84 11.11
N LYS A 26 -8.79 -8.23 9.99
CA LYS A 26 -8.67 -8.93 8.72
C LYS A 26 -7.69 -10.09 8.86
N THR A 27 -7.83 -11.15 8.06
CA THR A 27 -6.90 -12.30 8.04
C THR A 27 -5.45 -11.89 7.79
N GLN A 28 -5.23 -10.82 7.01
CA GLN A 28 -3.91 -10.22 6.78
C GLN A 28 -3.34 -9.48 8.00
N GLY A 29 -4.07 -9.38 9.10
CA GLY A 29 -3.67 -8.65 10.30
C GLY A 29 -3.61 -7.14 10.12
N SER A 30 -2.81 -6.52 10.98
CA SER A 30 -2.59 -5.07 10.98
C SER A 30 -1.57 -4.67 9.92
N ASN A 31 -1.66 -3.43 9.47
CA ASN A 31 -0.56 -2.85 8.69
C ASN A 31 0.70 -2.64 9.55
N LYS A 32 0.57 -2.57 10.87
CA LYS A 32 1.68 -2.34 11.80
C LYS A 32 2.29 -3.67 12.24
N ILE A 33 3.62 -3.68 12.36
CA ILE A 33 4.41 -4.86 12.80
C ILE A 33 4.53 -4.95 14.33
N ASP A 34 3.86 -4.05 15.06
CA ASP A 34 3.96 -3.91 16.51
C ASP A 34 5.41 -3.79 17.00
N GLY A 35 6.20 -3.03 16.24
CA GLY A 35 7.63 -2.88 16.45
C GLY A 35 8.21 -1.73 15.63
N TYR A 36 9.52 -1.55 15.73
CA TYR A 36 10.22 -0.47 15.05
C TYR A 36 10.95 -0.99 13.80
N CYS A 37 10.62 -0.41 12.65
CA CYS A 37 11.40 -0.59 11.42
C CYS A 37 12.30 0.64 11.21
N PRO A 38 13.63 0.47 11.02
CA PRO A 38 14.58 1.57 10.85
C PRO A 38 14.56 2.20 9.45
N ALA A 39 13.82 1.63 8.51
CA ALA A 39 13.71 2.19 7.16
C ALA A 39 13.00 3.55 7.19
N GLU A 40 13.72 4.57 6.75
CA GLU A 40 13.28 5.96 6.77
C GLU A 40 14.01 6.79 5.71
N ILE A 41 13.41 7.91 5.33
CA ILE A 41 13.98 8.91 4.42
C ILE A 41 13.88 10.27 5.08
N LYS A 42 15.01 10.95 5.25
CA LYS A 42 15.11 12.33 5.75
C LYS A 42 15.55 13.22 4.60
N VAL A 43 14.67 14.13 4.20
CA VAL A 43 14.91 15.09 3.12
C VAL A 43 15.15 16.47 3.74
N PHE A 44 16.20 17.12 3.29
CA PHE A 44 16.61 18.46 3.67
C PHE A 44 16.58 19.33 2.42
N VAL A 45 15.72 20.34 2.41
CA VAL A 45 15.53 21.25 1.28
C VAL A 45 16.08 22.61 1.66
N SER A 46 17.16 22.98 0.99
CA SER A 46 17.80 24.29 1.11
C SER A 46 16.92 25.41 0.55
N GLU A 47 17.24 26.65 0.91
CA GLU A 47 16.52 27.83 0.42
C GLU A 47 16.66 28.05 -1.10
N THR A 48 17.76 27.57 -1.68
CA THR A 48 18.02 27.59 -3.13
C THR A 48 17.28 26.48 -3.88
N GLY A 49 16.53 25.62 -3.17
CA GLY A 49 15.78 24.50 -3.74
C GLY A 49 16.60 23.22 -3.92
N ALA A 50 17.89 23.21 -3.56
CA ALA A 50 18.68 21.98 -3.58
C ALA A 50 18.22 21.02 -2.47
N CYS A 51 18.05 19.75 -2.82
CA CYS A 51 17.56 18.69 -1.93
C CYS A 51 18.70 17.74 -1.54
N SER A 52 18.96 17.59 -0.25
CA SER A 52 19.86 16.57 0.31
C SER A 52 19.05 15.48 1.00
N ILE A 53 19.37 14.21 0.72
CA ILE A 53 18.59 13.07 1.22
C ILE A 53 19.51 12.14 2.03
N LYS A 54 19.07 11.79 3.24
CA LYS A 54 19.65 10.70 4.04
C LYS A 54 18.59 9.61 4.18
N PHE A 55 18.87 8.40 3.73
CA PHE A 55 17.91 7.30 3.79
C PHE A 55 18.53 6.03 4.35
N CYS A 56 17.68 5.22 5.00
CA CYS A 56 17.96 3.85 5.39
C CYS A 56 17.02 2.94 4.61
N LYS A 57 17.56 2.12 3.69
CA LYS A 57 16.77 1.18 2.88
C LYS A 57 16.42 -0.11 3.63
N THR A 58 17.18 -0.43 4.68
CA THR A 58 17.08 -1.73 5.36
C THR A 58 15.83 -1.81 6.21
N HIS A 59 14.95 -2.75 5.87
CA HIS A 59 13.79 -3.11 6.70
C HIS A 59 14.19 -4.23 7.67
N LEU A 60 13.89 -4.04 8.96
CA LEU A 60 14.08 -5.05 10.00
C LEU A 60 12.72 -5.40 10.61
N GLY A 61 12.54 -6.69 10.92
CA GLY A 61 11.30 -7.20 11.53
C GLY A 61 10.15 -7.47 10.55
N HIS A 62 10.29 -7.15 9.26
CA HIS A 62 9.29 -7.52 8.25
C HIS A 62 9.89 -7.63 6.85
N ARG A 63 9.14 -8.24 5.93
CA ARG A 63 9.45 -8.31 4.50
C ARG A 63 8.58 -7.33 3.72
N ASN A 64 8.80 -7.25 2.42
CA ASN A 64 7.89 -6.55 1.51
C ASN A 64 6.64 -7.40 1.29
N ASP A 65 5.75 -7.37 2.28
CA ASP A 65 4.50 -8.12 2.26
C ASP A 65 3.53 -7.46 1.27
N PHE A 66 3.37 -8.06 0.08
CA PHE A 66 2.53 -7.50 -0.98
C PHE A 66 1.11 -7.18 -0.52
N GLY A 67 0.52 -7.98 0.38
CA GLY A 67 -0.84 -7.73 0.90
C GLY A 67 -1.01 -6.41 1.67
N HIS A 68 0.08 -5.80 2.15
CA HIS A 68 0.08 -4.52 2.84
C HIS A 68 0.42 -3.33 1.96
N LEU A 69 0.83 -3.58 0.71
CA LEU A 69 1.08 -2.52 -0.27
C LEU A 69 -0.23 -1.98 -0.83
N SER A 70 -0.23 -0.69 -1.16
CA SER A 70 -1.29 -0.08 -1.96
C SER A 70 -1.09 -0.40 -3.43
N LEU A 71 -2.19 -0.50 -4.17
CA LEU A 71 -2.14 -0.44 -5.63
C LEU A 71 -1.64 0.95 -6.05
N THR A 72 -0.91 0.99 -7.16
CA THR A 72 -0.53 2.23 -7.82
C THR A 72 -1.76 2.94 -8.37
N ASP A 73 -1.67 4.26 -8.57
CA ASP A 73 -2.78 5.04 -9.11
C ASP A 73 -3.19 4.58 -10.52
N PHE A 74 -2.21 4.15 -11.32
CA PHE A 74 -2.45 3.58 -12.65
C PHE A 74 -3.26 2.28 -12.57
N GLU A 75 -2.87 1.33 -11.71
CA GLU A 75 -3.61 0.07 -11.54
C GLU A 75 -5.04 0.34 -11.03
N ARG A 76 -5.21 1.29 -10.09
CA ARG A 76 -6.54 1.68 -9.59
C ARG A 76 -7.42 2.25 -10.70
N GLN A 77 -6.87 3.10 -11.56
CA GLN A 77 -7.60 3.66 -12.70
C GLN A 77 -7.97 2.58 -13.71
N HIS A 78 -7.04 1.68 -14.04
CA HIS A 78 -7.30 0.57 -14.96
C HIS A 78 -8.44 -0.32 -14.47
N ILE A 79 -8.46 -0.64 -13.17
CA ILE A 79 -9.54 -1.41 -12.56
C ILE A 79 -10.85 -0.61 -12.57
N ALA A 80 -10.81 0.69 -12.26
CA ALA A 80 -11.99 1.55 -12.28
C ALA A 80 -12.65 1.61 -13.67
N ILE A 81 -11.84 1.68 -14.74
CA ILE A 81 -12.34 1.64 -16.13
C ILE A 81 -13.06 0.31 -16.40
N LYS A 82 -12.47 -0.83 -16.01
CA LYS A 82 -13.12 -2.15 -16.16
C LYS A 82 -14.45 -2.24 -15.43
N ILE A 83 -14.51 -1.69 -14.21
CA ILE A 83 -15.75 -1.63 -13.41
C ILE A 83 -16.79 -0.74 -14.11
N ALA A 84 -16.39 0.43 -14.63
CA ALA A 84 -17.27 1.34 -15.36
C ALA A 84 -17.82 0.71 -16.65
N SER A 85 -17.03 -0.15 -17.31
CA SER A 85 -17.44 -0.97 -18.44
C SER A 85 -18.37 -2.13 -18.07
N LYS A 86 -18.82 -2.23 -16.81
CA LYS A 86 -19.71 -3.28 -16.28
C LYS A 86 -19.15 -4.69 -16.40
N ILE A 87 -17.82 -4.83 -16.41
CA ILE A 87 -17.17 -6.13 -16.36
C ILE A 87 -17.44 -6.75 -14.97
N PRO A 88 -17.90 -8.01 -14.89
CA PRO A 88 -18.12 -8.69 -13.62
C PRO A 88 -16.86 -8.74 -12.76
N PHE A 89 -17.02 -8.61 -11.45
CA PHE A 89 -15.88 -8.62 -10.53
C PHE A 89 -15.06 -9.90 -10.59
N ASP A 90 -15.71 -11.05 -10.82
CA ASP A 90 -15.00 -12.32 -10.94
C ASP A 90 -14.05 -12.32 -12.15
N GLU A 91 -14.48 -11.78 -13.30
CA GLU A 91 -13.63 -11.62 -14.48
C GLU A 91 -12.47 -10.64 -14.26
N ILE A 92 -12.67 -9.58 -13.47
CA ILE A 92 -11.58 -8.66 -13.09
C ILE A 92 -10.54 -9.37 -12.20
N LEU A 93 -10.96 -10.33 -11.37
CA LEU A 93 -10.08 -11.08 -10.48
C LEU A 93 -9.24 -12.15 -11.20
N GLU A 94 -9.58 -12.51 -12.44
CA GLU A 94 -8.78 -13.39 -13.31
C GLU A 94 -7.41 -12.77 -13.68
N ILE A 95 -7.13 -11.52 -13.29
CA ILE A 95 -5.78 -10.94 -13.37
C ILE A 95 -4.73 -11.74 -12.57
N ARG A 96 -5.17 -12.68 -11.73
CA ARG A 96 -4.32 -13.67 -11.07
C ARG A 96 -3.64 -14.63 -12.05
N ASP A 97 -4.26 -14.87 -13.20
CA ASP A 97 -3.73 -15.80 -14.20
C ASP A 97 -2.63 -15.15 -15.05
N SER A 98 -2.50 -13.82 -14.99
CA SER A 98 -1.45 -13.10 -15.69
C SER A 98 -0.11 -13.07 -14.94
N VAL A 99 0.05 -13.87 -13.87
CA VAL A 99 1.32 -13.99 -13.15
C VAL A 99 2.35 -14.62 -14.08
N THR A 100 3.39 -13.86 -14.40
CA THR A 100 4.50 -14.32 -15.25
C THR A 100 5.77 -14.46 -14.42
N ASP A 101 6.64 -15.40 -14.80
CA ASP A 101 8.00 -15.53 -14.24
C ASP A 101 8.04 -15.66 -12.69
N SER A 102 7.00 -16.24 -12.08
CA SER A 102 6.83 -16.34 -10.62
C SER A 102 6.87 -14.99 -9.87
N LYS A 103 6.68 -13.87 -10.57
CA LYS A 103 6.66 -12.54 -9.97
C LYS A 103 5.25 -12.20 -9.51
N LEU A 104 5.01 -12.42 -8.22
CA LEU A 104 3.77 -12.03 -7.57
C LEU A 104 3.82 -10.54 -7.18
N GLU A 105 2.97 -9.73 -7.78
CA GLU A 105 2.72 -8.33 -7.44
C GLU A 105 1.42 -8.12 -6.63
N ARG A 106 1.25 -6.90 -6.09
CA ARG A 106 0.05 -6.51 -5.31
C ARG A 106 -1.26 -6.71 -6.08
N ILE A 107 -1.25 -6.47 -7.39
CA ILE A 107 -2.44 -6.55 -8.25
C ILE A 107 -3.02 -7.96 -8.34
N HIS A 108 -2.21 -9.01 -8.21
CA HIS A 108 -2.71 -10.39 -8.24
C HIS A 108 -3.38 -10.78 -6.91
N LEU A 109 -3.10 -10.05 -5.83
CA LEU A 109 -3.74 -10.24 -4.51
C LEU A 109 -5.04 -9.44 -4.35
N LEU A 110 -5.67 -9.01 -5.44
CA LEU A 110 -6.94 -8.29 -5.41
C LEU A 110 -8.04 -9.13 -4.74
N THR A 111 -8.91 -8.43 -4.02
CA THR A 111 -10.11 -9.00 -3.40
C THR A 111 -11.35 -8.29 -3.89
N LYS A 112 -12.53 -8.92 -3.80
CA LYS A 112 -13.81 -8.24 -4.08
C LYS A 112 -13.95 -6.95 -3.26
N LYS A 113 -13.43 -6.93 -2.04
CA LYS A 113 -13.45 -5.74 -1.19
C LYS A 113 -12.61 -4.59 -1.77
N ASP A 114 -11.47 -4.89 -2.40
CA ASP A 114 -10.67 -3.89 -3.09
C ASP A 114 -11.45 -3.28 -4.27
N LEU A 115 -12.16 -4.11 -5.05
CA LEU A 115 -13.00 -3.64 -6.16
C LEU A 115 -14.13 -2.73 -5.69
N TYR A 116 -14.86 -3.10 -4.63
CA TYR A 116 -15.89 -2.23 -4.03
C TYR A 116 -15.32 -0.90 -3.51
N ASN A 117 -14.12 -0.93 -2.93
CA ASN A 117 -13.47 0.28 -2.44
C ASN A 117 -13.08 1.20 -3.62
N ILE A 118 -12.59 0.62 -4.72
CA ILE A 118 -12.28 1.36 -5.95
C ILE A 118 -13.55 1.94 -6.54
N GLU A 119 -14.59 1.14 -6.75
CA GLU A 119 -15.89 1.58 -7.25
C GLU A 119 -16.42 2.79 -6.47
N ASN A 120 -16.38 2.74 -5.14
CA ASN A 120 -16.86 3.85 -4.30
C ASN A 120 -15.97 5.10 -4.33
N CYS A 121 -14.71 5.00 -4.74
CA CYS A 121 -13.83 6.16 -4.93
C CYS A 121 -14.06 6.88 -6.26
N PHE A 122 -14.60 6.19 -7.26
CA PHE A 122 -14.82 6.68 -8.63
C PHE A 122 -16.30 6.86 -9.00
N LYS A 123 -17.19 6.73 -8.00
CA LYS A 123 -18.61 7.08 -8.10
C LYS A 123 -18.84 8.58 -8.04
#